data_AF-A0A0F9FVB7-F1
#
_entry.id   AF-A0A0F9FVB7-F1
#
_cell.length_a   1.000
_cell.length_b   1.000
_cell.length_c   1.000
_cell.angle_alpha   90.00
_cell.angle_beta   90.00
_cell.angle_gamma   90.00
#
_symmetry.space_group_name_H-M   'P 1'
#
loop_
_entity.id
_entity.type
_entity.pdbx_description
1 polymer ?
#
loop_
_entity_poly.entity_id
_entity_poly.type
_entity_poly.pdbx_seq_one_letter_code
_entity_poly.pdbx_strand_id
1 'polypeptide(L)'
;MAELIPSITITQFRNLKAHQLKRLKSCEVYSDGGYLFTFVNGSGNAEPSIYLRIQSEYLCQAANAVGGETLEQITNKELVEA
;
A
#
# COMPACT_ATOMS: atom_id res chain seq x y z
N MET A 1 -2.04 -21.71 -10.63
CA MET A 1 -1.02 -21.63 -9.57
C MET A 1 -1.49 -20.54 -8.62
N ALA A 2 -1.58 -20.80 -7.31
CA ALA A 2 -1.96 -19.74 -6.37
C ALA A 2 -0.73 -18.85 -6.16
N GLU A 3 -0.82 -17.58 -6.56
CA GLU A 3 0.23 -16.60 -6.26
C GLU A 3 0.34 -16.44 -4.75
N LEU A 4 1.58 -16.40 -4.25
CA LEU A 4 1.87 -16.22 -2.81
C LEU A 4 1.31 -14.88 -2.30
N ILE A 5 1.29 -13.87 -3.17
CA ILE A 5 0.64 -12.58 -2.96
C ILE A 5 -0.21 -12.30 -4.21
N PRO A 6 -1.54 -12.20 -4.07
CA PRO A 6 -2.41 -11.95 -5.22
C PRO A 6 -2.22 -10.54 -5.75
N SER A 7 -2.21 -10.40 -7.08
CA SER A 7 -2.20 -9.10 -7.76
C SER A 7 -3.61 -8.68 -8.16
N ILE A 8 -4.00 -7.45 -7.80
CA ILE A 8 -5.31 -6.87 -8.17
C ILE A 8 -5.17 -5.42 -8.65
N THR A 9 -6.14 -4.96 -9.43
CA THR A 9 -6.17 -3.55 -9.86
C THR A 9 -6.67 -2.63 -8.74
N ILE A 10 -6.32 -1.35 -8.80
CA ILE A 10 -6.80 -0.33 -7.85
C ILE A 10 -8.34 -0.27 -7.82
N THR A 11 -8.99 -0.48 -8.97
CA THR A 11 -10.45 -0.55 -9.08
C THR A 11 -11.02 -1.75 -8.35
N GLN A 12 -10.38 -2.92 -8.46
CA GLN A 12 -10.78 -4.12 -7.71
C GLN A 12 -10.58 -3.92 -6.21
N PHE A 13 -9.45 -3.35 -5.80
CA PHE A 13 -9.16 -3.06 -4.40
C PHE A 13 -10.21 -2.12 -3.78
N ARG A 14 -10.57 -1.03 -4.48
CA ARG A 14 -11.60 -0.07 -4.06
C ARG A 14 -12.99 -0.71 -3.89
N ASN A 15 -13.29 -1.75 -4.67
CA ASN A 15 -14.57 -2.45 -4.61
C ASN A 15 -14.67 -3.46 -3.46
N LEU A 16 -13.56 -3.76 -2.76
CA LEU A 16 -13.58 -4.68 -1.61
C LEU A 16 -14.30 -4.06 -0.42
N LYS A 17 -15.23 -4.80 0.16
CA LYS A 17 -15.91 -4.41 1.40
C LYS A 17 -14.99 -4.63 2.60
N ALA A 18 -15.23 -3.90 3.69
CA ALA A 18 -14.43 -3.99 4.92
C ALA A 18 -14.26 -5.43 5.45
N HIS A 19 -15.29 -6.28 5.38
CA HIS A 19 -15.17 -7.68 5.80
C HIS A 19 -14.33 -8.54 4.85
N GLN A 20 -14.24 -8.19 3.56
CA GLN A 20 -13.37 -8.85 2.58
C GLN A 20 -11.93 -8.41 2.77
N LEU A 21 -11.69 -7.11 2.98
CA LEU A 21 -10.37 -6.57 3.33
C LEU A 21 -9.81 -7.22 4.59
N LYS A 22 -10.63 -7.43 5.64
CA LYS A 22 -10.22 -8.14 6.86
C LYS A 22 -9.78 -9.59 6.62
N ARG A 23 -10.29 -10.23 5.57
CA ARG A 23 -9.94 -11.61 5.18
C ARG A 23 -8.69 -11.66 4.29
N LEU A 24 -8.51 -10.68 3.42
CA LEU A 24 -7.32 -10.52 2.59
C LEU A 24 -6.11 -10.15 3.47
N LYS A 25 -5.07 -10.99 3.49
CA LYS A 25 -3.87 -10.78 4.34
C LYS A 25 -2.80 -9.95 3.64
N SER A 26 -2.70 -10.08 2.34
CA SER A 26 -1.86 -9.25 1.50
C SER A 26 -2.37 -9.26 0.06
N CYS A 27 -2.04 -8.21 -0.69
CA CYS A 27 -2.16 -8.18 -2.14
C CYS A 27 -1.27 -7.08 -2.71
N GLU A 28 -0.84 -7.24 -3.95
CA GLU A 28 -0.21 -6.16 -4.72
C GLU A 28 -1.28 -5.41 -5.50
N VAL A 29 -1.23 -4.09 -5.46
CA VAL A 29 -2.21 -3.21 -6.11
C VAL A 29 -1.54 -2.51 -7.28
N TYR A 30 -2.14 -2.65 -8.45
CA TYR A 30 -1.64 -2.10 -9.72
C TYR A 30 -2.63 -1.09 -10.31
N SER A 31 -2.13 -0.08 -11.03
CA SER A 31 -2.92 0.81 -11.90
C SER A 31 -2.19 1.04 -13.20
N ASP A 32 -2.90 1.00 -14.31
CA ASP A 32 -2.37 1.31 -15.66
C ASP A 32 -1.10 0.53 -16.05
N GLY A 33 -1.00 -0.72 -15.57
CA GLY A 33 0.16 -1.60 -15.79
C GLY A 33 1.34 -1.36 -14.84
N GLY A 34 1.27 -0.34 -13.99
CA GLY A 34 2.27 -0.03 -12.97
C GLY A 34 1.89 -0.57 -11.59
N TYR A 35 2.89 -1.04 -10.84
CA TYR A 35 2.76 -1.33 -9.41
C TYR A 35 2.54 -0.02 -8.65
N LEU A 36 1.52 0.02 -7.78
CA LEU A 36 1.27 1.16 -6.89
C LEU A 36 1.78 0.88 -5.48
N PHE A 37 1.26 -0.16 -4.84
CA PHE A 37 1.61 -0.51 -3.47
C PHE A 37 1.25 -1.95 -3.13
N THR A 38 1.89 -2.49 -2.09
CA THR A 38 1.52 -3.76 -1.47
C THR A 38 0.66 -3.48 -0.24
N PHE A 39 -0.58 -3.93 -0.30
CA PHE A 39 -1.45 -3.98 0.87
C PHE A 39 -1.03 -5.14 1.76
N VAL A 40 -0.85 -4.87 3.05
CA VAL A 40 -0.61 -5.90 4.08
C VAL A 40 -1.59 -5.66 5.21
N ASN A 41 -2.38 -6.68 5.52
CA ASN A 41 -3.34 -6.66 6.61
C ASN A 41 -2.92 -7.64 7.70
N GLY A 42 -2.35 -7.09 8.77
CA GLY A 42 -2.14 -7.82 10.01
C GLY A 42 -3.47 -8.08 10.71
N SER A 43 -4.08 -9.25 10.48
CA SER A 43 -5.30 -9.58 11.20
C SER A 43 -5.01 -10.23 12.55
N GLY A 44 -5.54 -9.65 13.61
CA GLY A 44 -5.67 -10.28 14.92
C GLY A 44 -4.56 -9.88 15.91
N ASN A 45 -4.85 -10.09 17.20
CA ASN A 45 -3.99 -9.85 18.36
C ASN A 45 -2.69 -10.68 18.37
N ALA A 46 -2.20 -11.13 17.22
CA ALA A 46 -0.92 -11.79 17.09
C ALA A 46 0.16 -10.73 16.86
N GLU A 47 1.10 -10.70 17.79
CA GLU A 47 2.28 -9.82 17.89
C GLU A 47 3.14 -9.65 16.61
N PRO A 48 3.15 -10.54 15.58
CA PRO A 48 3.91 -10.27 14.34
C PRO A 48 3.40 -9.08 13.52
N SER A 49 2.11 -8.76 13.62
CA SER A 49 1.48 -7.67 12.84
C SER A 49 1.97 -6.28 13.25
N ILE A 50 2.23 -6.09 14.54
CA ILE A 50 2.78 -4.84 15.08
C ILE A 50 4.23 -4.68 14.67
N TYR A 51 5.03 -5.75 14.74
CA TYR A 51 6.41 -5.72 14.28
C TYR A 51 6.51 -5.35 12.80
N LEU A 52 5.73 -6.00 11.94
CA LEU A 52 5.71 -5.71 10.50
C LEU A 52 5.25 -4.28 10.22
N ARG A 53 4.25 -3.78 10.95
CA ARG A 53 3.81 -2.38 10.85
C ARG A 53 4.93 -1.41 11.24
N ILE A 54 5.58 -1.62 12.39
CA ILE A 54 6.65 -0.74 12.89
C ILE A 54 7.82 -0.71 11.90
N GLN A 55 8.24 -1.86 11.40
CA GLN A 55 9.34 -1.94 10.42
C GLN A 55 8.96 -1.22 9.13
N SER A 56 7.74 -1.42 8.61
CA SER A 56 7.26 -0.70 7.43
C SER A 56 7.20 0.81 7.67
N GLU A 57 6.66 1.27 8.81
CA GLU A 57 6.62 2.70 9.15
C GLU A 57 8.03 3.31 9.22
N TYR A 58 8.98 2.62 9.88
CA TYR A 58 10.37 3.07 9.97
C TYR A 58 11.05 3.16 8.60
N LEU A 59 10.90 2.14 7.75
CA LEU A 59 11.48 2.13 6.41
C LEU A 59 10.85 3.20 5.51
N CYS A 60 9.53 3.40 5.59
CA CYS A 60 8.84 4.45 4.85
C CYS A 60 9.29 5.86 5.27
N GLN A 61 9.52 6.09 6.56
CA GLN A 61 10.07 7.37 7.04
C GLN A 61 11.46 7.64 6.46
N ALA A 62 12.34 6.63 6.46
CA ALA A 62 13.67 6.74 5.88
C ALA A 62 13.60 7.00 4.36
N ALA A 63 12.73 6.29 3.63
CA ALA A 63 12.53 6.50 2.20
C ALA A 63 12.08 7.93 1.88
N ASN A 64 11.10 8.45 2.63
CA ASN A 64 10.63 9.82 2.47
C ASN A 64 11.72 10.86 2.77
N ALA A 65 12.59 10.61 3.74
CA ALA A 65 13.70 11.51 4.07
C ALA A 65 14.84 11.52 3.03
N VAL A 66 15.07 10.41 2.33
CA VAL A 66 16.20 10.27 1.37
C VAL A 66 15.84 10.76 -0.03
N GLY A 67 14.56 10.72 -0.41
CA GLY A 67 14.14 11.17 -1.74
C GLY A 67 12.65 11.11 -2.02
N GLY A 68 11.81 10.99 -0.99
CA GLY A 68 10.37 11.10 -1.16
C GLY A 68 9.94 12.57 -1.18
N GLU A 69 8.84 12.81 -1.86
CA GLU A 69 8.22 14.13 -1.91
C GLU A 69 7.05 14.19 -0.93
N THR A 70 6.79 15.37 -0.36
CA THR A 70 5.59 15.57 0.44
C THR A 70 4.36 15.61 -0.47
N LEU A 71 3.18 15.36 0.10
CA LEU A 71 1.92 15.41 -0.63
C LEU A 71 1.73 16.79 -1.30
N GLU A 72 2.08 17.87 -0.60
CA GLU A 72 1.98 19.23 -1.10
C GLU A 72 2.93 19.47 -2.29
N GLN A 73 4.13 18.89 -2.27
CA GLN A 73 5.07 18.99 -3.39
C GLN A 73 4.52 18.29 -4.64
N ILE A 74 3.93 17.11 -4.48
CA ILE A 74 3.34 16.34 -5.58
C ILE A 74 2.13 17.08 -6.17
N THR A 75 1.16 17.47 -5.34
CA THR A 75 -0.08 18.11 -5.81
C THR A 75 0.15 19.49 -6.41
N ASN A 76 1.11 20.27 -5.90
CA ASN A 76 1.42 21.60 -6.47
C ASN A 76 2.15 21.50 -7.81
N LYS A 77 2.97 20.46 -8.05
CA LYS A 77 3.60 20.25 -9.36
C LYS A 77 2.57 19.97 -10.45
N GLU A 78 1.58 19.13 -10.16
CA GLU A 78 0.52 18.80 -11.12
C GLU A 78 -0.34 20.02 -11.53
N LEU A 79 -0.52 21.00 -10.63
CA LEU A 79 -1.25 22.24 -10.93
C LEU A 79 -0.45 23.26 -11.75
N VAL A 80 0.89 23.16 -11.75
CA VAL A 80 1.78 24.04 -12.51
C VAL A 80 2.08 23.47 -13.90
N GLU A 81 1.97 22.15 -14.06
CA GLU A 81 2.22 21.43 -15.31
C GLU A 81 0.95 21.17 -16.16
N ALA A 82 -0.24 21.62 -15.70
CA ALA A 82 -1.53 21.54 -16.40
C ALA A 82 -1.92 22.86 -17.06
#